data_AF-A0A9E7BP28-F1
#
_entry.id   AF-A0A9E7BP28-F1
#
_cell.length_a   1.000
_cell.length_b   1.000
_cell.length_c   1.000
_cell.angle_alpha   90.00
_cell.angle_beta   90.00
_cell.angle_gamma   90.00
#
_symmetry.space_group_name_H-M   'P 1'
#
loop_
_entity.id
_entity.type
_entity.pdbx_description
1 polymer ?
#
loop_
_entity_poly.entity_id
_entity_poly.type
_entity_poly.pdbx_seq_one_letter_code
_entity_poly.pdbx_strand_id
1 'polypeptide(L)' 'MGLDDKIENAGEKLGGQAKEATGKATGDERLEAEGKGDQIKADIKQAAEKVKDAFKH' A
#
# COMPACT_ATOMS: atom_id res chain seq x y z
N MET A 1 -3.71 -8.51 19.28
CA MET A 1 -3.36 -7.66 18.12
C MET A 1 -1.85 -7.58 18.05
N GLY A 2 -1.25 -8.72 17.69
CA GLY A 2 0.20 -8.94 17.74
C GLY A 2 0.76 -8.85 16.32
N LEU A 3 2.03 -8.46 16.25
CA LEU A 3 3.00 -8.57 15.14
C LEU A 3 2.47 -8.81 13.71
N ASP A 4 1.69 -9.85 13.45
CA ASP A 4 1.02 -10.16 12.18
C ASP A 4 0.32 -8.94 11.54
N ASP A 5 -0.50 -8.17 12.27
CA ASP A 5 -1.17 -6.96 11.73
C ASP A 5 -0.16 -5.87 11.29
N LYS A 6 0.91 -5.69 12.06
CA LYS A 6 1.96 -4.70 11.73
C LYS A 6 2.85 -5.17 10.59
N ILE A 7 3.11 -6.48 10.53
CA ILE A 7 3.91 -7.11 9.48
C ILE A 7 3.13 -7.15 8.18
N GLU A 8 1.82 -7.38 8.20
CA GLU A 8 0.96 -7.36 7.03
C GLU A 8 0.89 -5.93 6.46
N ASN A 9 0.65 -4.93 7.30
CA ASN A 9 0.62 -3.53 6.85
C ASN A 9 2.01 -3.00 6.42
N ALA A 10 3.09 -3.47 7.04
CA ALA A 10 4.45 -3.18 6.61
C ALA A 10 4.83 -3.93 5.33
N GLY A 11 4.35 -5.16 5.17
CA GLY A 11 4.56 -6.05 4.04
C GLY A 11 3.86 -5.56 2.79
N GLU A 12 2.64 -5.00 2.91
CA GLU A 12 1.94 -4.36 1.80
C GLU A 12 2.66 -3.09 1.32
N LYS A 13 3.14 -2.26 2.27
CA LYS A 13 3.97 -1.07 1.95
C LYS A 13 5.34 -1.43 1.38
N LEU A 14 5.98 -2.49 1.88
CA LEU A 14 7.25 -2.99 1.38
C LEU A 14 7.08 -3.64 0.01
N GLY A 15 6.00 -4.40 -0.20
CA GLY A 15 5.67 -5.06 -1.46
C GLY A 15 5.38 -4.06 -2.58
N GLY A 16 4.57 -3.03 -2.33
CA GLY A 16 4.32 -1.96 -3.30
C GLY A 16 5.58 -1.19 -3.68
N GLN A 17 6.39 -0.80 -2.70
CA GLN A 17 7.68 -0.14 -2.97
C GLN A 17 8.68 -1.06 -3.65
N ALA A 18 8.71 -2.35 -3.31
CA ALA A 18 9.57 -3.34 -3.94
C ALA A 18 9.16 -3.57 -5.41
N LYS A 19 7.87 -3.67 -5.72
CA LYS A 19 7.36 -3.72 -7.09
C LYS A 19 7.74 -2.46 -7.86
N GLU A 20 7.58 -1.28 -7.26
CA GLU A 20 7.95 -0.02 -7.91
C GLU A 20 9.46 0.08 -8.19
N ALA A 21 10.29 -0.24 -7.20
CA ALA A 21 11.74 -0.22 -7.32
C ALA A 21 12.24 -1.28 -8.32
N THR A 22 11.66 -2.48 -8.28
CA THR A 22 12.01 -3.56 -9.21
C THR A 22 11.58 -3.19 -10.63
N GLY A 23 10.35 -2.71 -10.83
CA GLY A 23 9.86 -2.24 -12.13
C GLY A 23 10.71 -1.12 -12.71
N LYS A 24 11.13 -0.14 -11.89
CA LYS A 24 12.08 0.90 -12.29
C LYS A 24 13.44 0.34 -12.70
N ALA A 25 13.95 -0.61 -11.93
CA ALA A 25 15.27 -1.20 -12.15
C ALA A 25 15.29 -2.12 -13.39
N THR A 26 14.21 -2.86 -13.65
CA THR A 26 14.10 -3.76 -14.80
C THR A 26 13.47 -3.12 -16.03
N GLY A 27 12.98 -1.88 -15.93
CA GLY A 27 12.22 -1.21 -16.99
C GLY A 27 10.84 -1.82 -17.23
N ASP A 28 10.28 -2.50 -16.24
CA ASP A 28 8.94 -3.09 -16.31
C ASP A 28 7.89 -2.10 -15.81
N GLU A 29 7.25 -1.41 -16.75
CA GLU A 29 6.20 -0.43 -16.47
C GLU A 29 4.99 -1.03 -15.74
N ARG A 30 4.73 -2.35 -15.86
CA ARG A 30 3.61 -2.98 -15.17
C ARG A 30 3.90 -3.13 -13.69
N LEU A 31 5.10 -3.58 -13.34
CA LEU A 31 5.54 -3.66 -11.94
C LEU A 31 5.59 -2.26 -11.29
N GLU A 32 6.03 -1.24 -12.02
CA GLU A 32 5.99 0.14 -11.51
C GLU A 32 4.55 0.61 -11.27
N ALA A 33 3.66 0.41 -12.25
CA ALA A 33 2.26 0.81 -12.15
C ALA A 33 1.50 0.05 -11.05
N GLU A 34 1.76 -1.24 -10.88
CA GLU A 34 1.21 -2.04 -9.78
C GLU A 34 1.66 -1.50 -8.43
N GLY A 35 2.96 -1.24 -8.24
CA GLY A 35 3.50 -0.69 -7.00
C GLY A 35 2.85 0.64 -6.61
N LYS A 36 2.75 1.57 -7.56
CA LYS A 36 2.04 2.85 -7.37
C LYS A 36 0.55 2.66 -7.09
N GLY A 37 -0.09 1.76 -7.82
CA GLY A 37 -1.53 1.48 -7.69
C GLY A 37 -1.87 0.92 -6.31
N ASP A 38 -1.04 0.01 -5.79
CA ASP A 38 -1.17 -0.56 -4.45
C ASP A 38 -0.99 0.52 -3.37
N GLN A 39 -0.01 1.43 -3.51
CA GLN A 39 0.16 2.56 -2.58
C GLN A 39 -1.06 3.49 -2.57
N ILE A 40 -1.54 3.90 -3.74
CA ILE A 40 -2.70 4.80 -3.85
C ILE A 40 -3.95 4.15 -3.24
N LYS A 41 -4.19 2.86 -3.50
CA LYS A 41 -5.31 2.13 -2.88
C LYS A 41 -5.21 2.09 -1.36
N ALA A 42 -4.01 1.86 -0.82
CA ALA A 42 -3.78 1.83 0.61
C ALA A 42 -4.08 3.20 1.25
N ASP A 43 -3.56 4.30 0.67
CA ASP A 43 -3.84 5.66 1.14
C ASP A 43 -5.33 6.00 1.07
N ILE A 44 -6.03 5.63 -0.01
CA ILE A 44 -7.47 5.83 -0.15
C ILE A 44 -8.24 5.03 0.91
N LYS A 45 -7.89 3.75 1.14
CA LYS A 45 -8.51 2.94 2.20
C LYS A 45 -8.32 3.60 3.57
N GLN A 46 -7.09 3.98 3.93
CA GLN A 46 -6.83 4.61 5.23
C GLN A 46 -7.58 5.94 5.38
N ALA A 47 -7.64 6.76 4.34
CA ALA A 47 -8.40 8.01 4.36
C ALA A 47 -9.91 7.74 4.52
N ALA A 48 -10.45 6.78 3.78
CA ALA A 48 -11.86 6.40 3.86
C ALA A 48 -12.23 5.82 5.23
N GLU A 49 -11.35 5.02 5.83
CA GLU A 49 -11.54 4.51 7.19
C GLU A 49 -11.50 5.62 8.22
N LYS A 50 -10.54 6.55 8.16
CA LYS A 50 -10.49 7.73 9.05
C LYS A 50 -11.75 8.59 8.93
N VAL A 51 -12.25 8.82 7.72
CA VAL A 51 -13.50 9.54 7.50
C VAL A 51 -14.65 8.78 8.12
N LYS A 52 -14.81 7.48 7.84
CA LYS A 52 -15.87 6.66 8.43
C LYS A 52 -15.82 6.65 9.96
N ASP A 53 -14.64 6.55 10.56
CA ASP A 53 -14.45 6.55 12.02
C ASP A 53 -14.87 7.90 12.63
N ALA A 54 -14.48 9.01 12.01
CA ALA A 54 -14.88 10.36 12.43
C ALA A 54 -16.39 10.61 12.30
N PHE A 55 -17.06 9.99 11.33
CA PHE A 55 -18.51 10.08 11.14
C PHE A 55 -19.32 9.08 11.98
N LYS A 56 -18.68 8.06 12.55
CA LYS A 56 -19.31 7.04 13.38
C LYS A 56 -19.25 7.38 14.87
N HIS A 57 -18.63 8.51 15.23
CA HIS A 57 -18.65 9.11 16.55
C HIS A 57 -19.79 10.12 16.72
#